data_AF-A3DMC3-F1
#
_entry.id   AF-A3DMC3-F1
#
_cell.length_a   1.000
_cell.length_b   1.000
_cell.length_c   1.000
_cell.angle_alpha   90.00
_cell.angle_beta   90.00
_cell.angle_gamma   90.00
#
_symmetry.space_group_name_H-M   'P 1'
#
loop_
_entity.id
_entity.type
_entity.pdbx_description
1 polymer ?
#
loop_
_entity_poly.entity_id
_entity_poly.type
_entity_poly.pdbx_seq_one_letter_code
_entity_poly.pdbx_strand_id
1 'polypeptide(L)'
;MSKIIVFVLVIFLASLFSDIVASIDIISSNILNSQSITSTGIGFDAGRVVLSFLRSVIGINVENSSIVSIHSSTHTIPFSKLHRETDVRVVFVVNGSRYDAVVTMIDGRIRSYWLNGVFNESNLSLHDHLAIAYRFLKAFQKFTNNSYYGRFAEMVMKAMSEKKLLLTDNNFILNISHNPNNHVENTIIHFCLKMWGTKLPIATTLAVSSDGLVTRLFDTSMFYVATTKISISKDQAIQMALPYAEEYGREHGQKIVSINATLRFERDMGGVRGDCFAVYPVWQVWFTYDKIKNDIFAYSVTIWADTGEIYDKGPQGAYFPISEDTSNTNMLWSIIAFIMVASITIPATIMYRSKNRG
;
A
#
# COMPACT_ATOMS: atom_id res chain seq x y z
N MET A 1 -39.36 -25.20 -20.61
CA MET A 1 -38.70 -23.93 -20.23
C MET A 1 -37.83 -24.00 -18.95
N SER A 2 -38.01 -24.96 -18.03
CA SER A 2 -37.24 -25.01 -16.77
C SER A 2 -35.79 -25.54 -16.89
N LYS A 3 -35.45 -26.34 -17.92
CA LYS A 3 -34.10 -26.92 -18.08
C LYS A 3 -33.04 -25.96 -18.62
N ILE A 4 -33.43 -24.87 -19.29
CA ILE A 4 -32.50 -23.91 -19.89
C ILE A 4 -31.95 -22.93 -18.84
N ILE A 5 -32.74 -22.60 -17.82
CA ILE A 5 -32.34 -21.65 -16.75
C ILE A 5 -31.27 -22.26 -15.84
N VAL A 6 -31.35 -23.57 -15.56
CA VAL A 6 -30.35 -24.28 -14.75
C VAL A 6 -29.00 -24.36 -15.49
N PHE A 7 -29.02 -24.55 -16.82
CA PHE A 7 -27.80 -24.64 -17.62
C PHE A 7 -27.07 -23.30 -17.74
N VAL A 8 -27.81 -22.19 -17.88
CA VAL A 8 -27.22 -20.84 -17.90
C VAL A 8 -26.63 -20.47 -16.54
N LEU A 9 -27.27 -20.85 -15.43
CA LEU A 9 -26.75 -20.58 -14.08
C LEU A 9 -25.45 -21.35 -13.78
N VAL A 10 -25.35 -22.60 -14.25
CA VAL A 10 -24.14 -23.44 -14.06
C VAL A 10 -22.97 -22.93 -14.90
N ILE A 11 -23.21 -22.46 -16.14
CA ILE A 11 -22.16 -21.84 -16.97
C ILE A 11 -21.68 -20.52 -16.37
N PHE A 12 -22.58 -19.72 -15.81
CA PHE A 12 -22.22 -18.45 -15.17
C PHE A 12 -21.41 -18.65 -13.88
N LEU A 13 -21.76 -19.67 -13.08
CA LEU A 13 -21.00 -20.06 -11.89
C LEU A 13 -19.62 -20.63 -12.27
N ALA A 14 -19.53 -21.46 -13.32
CA ALA A 14 -18.25 -22.01 -13.78
C ALA A 14 -17.29 -20.92 -14.31
N SER A 15 -17.83 -19.92 -15.02
CA SER A 15 -17.09 -18.75 -15.51
C SER A 15 -16.59 -17.87 -14.35
N LEU A 16 -17.41 -17.64 -13.32
CA LEU A 16 -17.01 -16.90 -12.14
C LEU A 16 -15.92 -17.64 -11.35
N PHE A 17 -16.02 -18.96 -11.23
CA PHE A 17 -15.01 -19.79 -10.57
C PHE A 17 -13.70 -19.85 -11.37
N SER A 18 -13.74 -19.90 -12.71
CA SER A 18 -12.52 -19.88 -13.53
C SER A 18 -11.79 -18.54 -13.42
N ASP A 19 -12.52 -17.42 -13.36
CA ASP A 19 -11.92 -16.08 -13.22
C ASP A 19 -11.32 -15.86 -11.82
N ILE A 20 -11.95 -16.43 -10.79
CA ILE A 20 -11.43 -16.41 -9.41
C ILE A 20 -10.17 -17.30 -9.31
N VAL A 21 -10.20 -18.51 -9.85
CA VAL A 21 -9.05 -19.43 -9.83
C VAL A 21 -7.90 -18.88 -10.67
N ALA A 22 -8.15 -18.32 -11.86
CA ALA A 22 -7.12 -17.67 -12.67
C ALA A 22 -6.55 -16.41 -11.98
N SER A 23 -7.38 -15.64 -11.26
CA SER A 23 -6.89 -14.50 -10.45
C SER A 23 -6.02 -14.97 -9.29
N ILE A 24 -6.39 -16.09 -8.64
CA ILE A 24 -5.59 -16.73 -7.59
C ILE A 24 -4.28 -17.28 -8.15
N ASP A 25 -4.27 -17.87 -9.34
CA ASP A 25 -3.05 -18.39 -9.99
C ASP A 25 -2.12 -17.28 -10.47
N ILE A 26 -2.64 -16.16 -10.97
CA ILE A 26 -1.84 -14.98 -11.32
C ILE A 26 -1.25 -14.34 -10.05
N ILE A 27 -2.01 -14.25 -8.96
CA ILE A 27 -1.51 -13.73 -7.68
C ILE A 27 -0.48 -14.70 -7.09
N SER A 28 -0.74 -16.00 -7.12
CA SER A 28 0.16 -17.03 -6.56
C SER A 28 1.46 -17.17 -7.37
N SER A 29 1.40 -17.11 -8.70
CA SER A 29 2.59 -17.16 -9.57
C SER A 29 3.43 -15.87 -9.52
N ASN A 30 2.81 -14.71 -9.31
CA ASN A 30 3.53 -13.45 -9.05
C ASN A 30 4.15 -13.41 -7.63
N ILE A 31 3.60 -14.15 -6.67
CA ILE A 31 4.12 -14.25 -5.29
C ILE A 31 5.24 -15.30 -5.19
N LEU A 32 5.14 -16.42 -5.92
CA LEU A 32 6.10 -17.54 -5.84
C LEU A 32 7.38 -17.34 -6.67
N ASN A 33 7.41 -16.41 -7.64
CA ASN A 33 8.60 -16.15 -8.46
C ASN A 33 9.55 -15.08 -7.91
N SER A 34 9.33 -14.59 -6.68
CA SER A 34 10.35 -13.77 -6.01
C SER A 34 11.44 -14.69 -5.47
N GLN A 35 12.34 -15.15 -6.36
CA GLN A 35 13.58 -15.82 -5.92
C GLN A 35 14.26 -14.90 -4.91
N SER A 36 14.31 -15.34 -3.65
CA SER A 36 15.18 -14.70 -2.66
C SER A 36 16.59 -14.88 -3.18
N ILE A 37 17.29 -13.77 -3.44
CA ILE A 37 18.74 -13.82 -3.56
C ILE A 37 19.20 -14.06 -2.13
N THR A 38 19.21 -15.33 -1.72
CA THR A 38 19.84 -15.76 -0.48
C THR A 38 21.33 -15.60 -0.69
N SER A 39 21.85 -14.40 -0.40
CA SER A 39 23.29 -14.15 -0.43
C SER A 39 23.92 -14.86 0.75
N THR A 40 24.22 -16.13 0.55
CA THR A 40 25.17 -16.86 1.36
C THR A 40 26.56 -16.27 1.11
N GLY A 41 27.04 -15.47 2.05
CA GLY A 41 28.46 -15.40 2.43
C GLY A 41 29.50 -14.81 1.46
N ILE A 42 29.17 -14.36 0.24
CA ILE A 42 30.17 -13.76 -0.68
C ILE A 42 29.65 -12.42 -1.25
N GLY A 43 30.16 -11.31 -0.70
CA GLY A 43 30.30 -9.99 -1.32
C GLY A 43 29.10 -9.41 -2.11
N PHE A 44 27.97 -9.14 -1.46
CA PHE A 44 26.95 -8.25 -2.03
C PHE A 44 27.48 -6.81 -2.09
N ASP A 45 27.93 -6.39 -3.28
CA ASP A 45 28.33 -5.00 -3.53
C ASP A 45 27.11 -4.13 -3.82
N ALA A 46 26.54 -3.59 -2.74
CA ALA A 46 25.41 -2.69 -2.76
C ALA A 46 25.63 -1.46 -3.64
N GLY A 47 26.85 -0.90 -3.61
CA GLY A 47 27.22 0.27 -4.41
C GLY A 47 27.13 -0.02 -5.91
N ARG A 48 27.70 -1.15 -6.35
CA ARG A 48 27.63 -1.58 -7.75
C ARG A 48 26.21 -1.81 -8.24
N VAL A 49 25.36 -2.45 -7.42
CA VAL A 49 23.93 -2.65 -7.76
C VAL A 49 23.22 -1.32 -7.95
N VAL A 50 23.43 -0.37 -7.04
CA VAL A 50 22.82 0.95 -7.11
C VAL A 50 23.32 1.76 -8.31
N LEU A 51 24.62 1.72 -8.61
CA LEU A 51 25.14 2.33 -9.84
C LEU A 51 24.51 1.73 -11.11
N SER A 52 24.32 0.40 -11.14
CA SER A 52 23.62 -0.24 -12.25
C SER A 52 22.15 0.19 -12.34
N PHE A 53 21.46 0.36 -11.21
CA PHE A 53 20.09 0.85 -11.18
C PHE A 53 19.99 2.30 -11.69
N LEU A 54 20.85 3.21 -11.20
CA LEU A 54 20.88 4.59 -11.66
C LEU A 54 21.14 4.68 -13.17
N ARG A 55 22.06 3.85 -13.69
CA ARG A 55 22.36 3.79 -15.12
C ARG A 55 21.22 3.19 -15.95
N SER A 56 20.79 1.98 -15.60
CA SER A 56 19.93 1.17 -16.48
C SER A 56 18.45 1.42 -16.29
N VAL A 57 18.03 2.00 -15.16
CA VAL A 57 16.62 2.22 -14.84
C VAL A 57 16.30 3.71 -14.75
N ILE A 58 17.06 4.48 -13.96
CA ILE A 58 16.84 5.93 -13.84
C ILE A 58 17.29 6.66 -15.12
N GLY A 59 18.31 6.14 -15.81
CA GLY A 59 18.86 6.76 -17.02
C GLY A 59 19.87 7.87 -16.72
N ILE A 60 20.44 7.89 -15.51
CA ILE A 60 21.56 8.77 -15.19
C ILE A 60 22.80 8.22 -15.90
N ASN A 61 23.34 8.99 -16.83
CA ASN A 61 24.58 8.63 -17.51
C ASN A 61 25.77 8.77 -16.55
N VAL A 62 26.08 7.68 -15.86
CA VAL A 62 27.23 7.56 -14.94
C VAL A 62 28.59 7.68 -15.62
N GLU A 63 28.68 7.55 -16.95
CA GLU A 63 29.95 7.70 -17.69
C GLU A 63 30.28 9.18 -17.96
N ASN A 64 29.24 10.02 -18.06
CA ASN A 64 29.38 11.47 -18.22
C ASN A 64 29.16 12.24 -16.90
N SER A 65 28.93 11.53 -15.79
CA SER A 65 28.79 12.14 -14.48
C SER A 65 30.03 11.90 -13.62
N SER A 66 30.40 12.91 -12.84
CA SER A 66 31.48 12.75 -11.86
C SER A 66 30.87 12.21 -10.58
N ILE A 67 31.07 10.93 -10.28
CA ILE A 67 30.74 10.35 -8.98
C ILE A 67 31.66 11.00 -7.93
N VAL A 68 31.06 11.71 -6.98
CA VAL A 68 31.78 12.39 -5.89
C VAL A 68 31.99 11.44 -4.73
N SER A 69 30.95 10.70 -4.34
CA SER A 69 31.05 9.71 -3.28
C SER A 69 29.98 8.64 -3.38
N ILE A 70 30.30 7.47 -2.82
CA ILE A 70 29.37 6.38 -2.58
C ILE A 70 29.55 5.97 -1.13
N HIS A 71 28.49 6.04 -0.35
CA HIS A 71 28.45 5.55 1.02
C HIS A 71 27.41 4.44 1.10
N SER A 72 27.74 3.38 1.83
CA SER A 72 26.78 2.32 2.11
C SER A 72 26.82 1.93 3.57
N SER A 73 25.65 1.60 4.12
CA SER A 73 25.51 1.12 5.49
C SER A 73 24.43 0.05 5.54
N THR A 74 24.73 -1.07 6.17
CA THR A 74 23.79 -2.18 6.34
C THR A 74 23.48 -2.38 7.81
N HIS A 75 22.20 -2.47 8.14
CA HIS A 75 21.72 -2.69 9.50
C HIS A 75 20.54 -3.68 9.50
N THR A 76 20.22 -4.23 10.66
CA THR A 76 19.05 -5.09 10.84
C THR A 76 17.82 -4.22 11.06
N ILE A 77 16.70 -4.55 10.42
CA ILE A 77 15.46 -3.78 10.57
C ILE A 77 14.99 -3.86 12.04
N PRO A 78 14.65 -2.74 12.71
CA PRO A 78 14.30 -2.75 14.14
C PRO A 78 13.19 -3.72 14.55
N PHE A 79 12.28 -4.05 13.64
CA PHE A 79 11.13 -4.94 13.87
C PHE A 79 11.21 -6.27 13.12
N SER A 80 12.35 -6.58 12.50
CA SER A 80 12.57 -7.89 11.88
C SER A 80 13.98 -8.40 12.14
N LYS A 81 14.05 -9.60 12.71
CA LYS A 81 15.32 -10.31 12.87
C LYS A 81 15.76 -11.03 11.59
N LEU A 82 14.91 -11.08 10.57
CA LEU A 82 15.14 -11.84 9.35
C LEU A 82 15.70 -11.01 8.21
N HIS A 83 15.38 -9.72 8.17
CA HIS A 83 15.68 -8.86 7.03
C HIS A 83 16.76 -7.85 7.37
N ARG A 84 17.62 -7.59 6.38
CA ARG A 84 18.67 -6.57 6.47
C ARG A 84 18.35 -5.44 5.52
N GLU A 85 18.41 -4.24 6.04
CA GLU A 85 18.30 -3.02 5.27
C GLU A 85 19.69 -2.49 4.93
N THR A 86 19.90 -2.11 3.68
CA THR A 86 21.14 -1.49 3.20
C THR A 86 20.80 -0.17 2.54
N ASP A 87 21.27 0.91 3.14
CA ASP A 87 21.19 2.25 2.57
C ASP A 87 22.45 2.52 1.77
N VAL A 88 22.26 3.04 0.56
CA VAL A 88 23.33 3.47 -0.32
C VAL A 88 23.05 4.89 -0.74
N ARG A 89 24.00 5.78 -0.46
CA ARG A 89 23.98 7.17 -0.87
C ARG A 89 25.03 7.38 -1.95
N VAL A 90 24.59 7.82 -3.13
CA VAL A 90 25.46 8.16 -4.25
C VAL A 90 25.35 9.65 -4.53
N VAL A 91 26.46 10.36 -4.40
CA VAL A 91 26.53 11.78 -4.74
C VAL A 91 27.30 11.95 -6.03
N PHE A 92 26.71 12.66 -6.99
CA PHE A 92 27.27 12.80 -8.32
C PHE A 92 26.98 14.18 -8.92
N VAL A 93 27.75 14.57 -9.93
CA VAL A 93 27.59 15.85 -10.64
C VAL A 93 27.28 15.59 -12.11
N VAL A 94 26.21 16.21 -12.61
CA VAL A 94 25.80 16.18 -14.02
C VAL A 94 25.68 17.62 -14.50
N ASN A 95 26.39 17.98 -15.58
CA ASN A 95 26.36 19.32 -16.17
C ASN A 95 26.60 20.46 -15.15
N GLY A 96 27.48 20.24 -14.16
CA GLY A 96 27.77 21.20 -13.09
C GLY A 96 26.78 21.18 -11.92
N SER A 97 25.63 20.52 -12.03
CA SER A 97 24.64 20.36 -10.96
C SER A 97 24.93 19.12 -10.11
N ARG A 98 24.91 19.29 -8.78
CA ARG A 98 25.12 18.21 -7.82
C ARG A 98 23.79 17.55 -7.46
N TYR A 99 23.77 16.23 -7.48
CA TYR A 99 22.64 15.38 -7.11
C TYR A 99 23.05 14.37 -6.04
N ASP A 100 22.07 14.00 -5.21
CA ASP A 100 22.21 13.06 -4.11
C ASP A 100 21.11 12.00 -4.21
N ALA A 101 21.49 10.81 -4.63
CA ALA A 101 20.62 9.66 -4.74
C ALA A 101 20.74 8.79 -3.49
N VAL A 102 19.63 8.60 -2.78
CA VAL A 102 19.53 7.69 -1.64
C VAL A 102 18.69 6.49 -2.08
N VAL A 103 19.28 5.29 -2.02
CA VAL A 103 18.61 4.03 -2.32
C VAL A 103 18.65 3.15 -1.08
N THR A 104 17.49 2.70 -0.65
CA THR A 104 17.37 1.68 0.40
C THR A 104 17.05 0.35 -0.27
N MET A 105 17.77 -0.69 0.15
CA MET A 105 17.54 -2.08 -0.26
C MET A 105 17.19 -2.93 0.94
N ILE A 106 16.29 -3.89 0.76
CA ILE A 106 16.01 -4.92 1.76
C ILE A 106 16.35 -6.26 1.12
N ASP A 107 17.25 -7.00 1.76
CA ASP A 107 17.78 -8.29 1.27
C ASP A 107 18.23 -8.22 -0.20
N GLY A 108 18.89 -7.13 -0.55
CA GLY A 108 19.42 -6.87 -1.89
C GLY A 108 18.39 -6.42 -2.94
N ARG A 109 17.11 -6.28 -2.57
CA ARG A 109 16.04 -5.76 -3.44
C ARG A 109 15.82 -4.27 -3.18
N ILE A 110 15.71 -3.47 -4.24
CA ILE A 110 15.45 -2.02 -4.10
C ILE A 110 14.08 -1.80 -3.47
N ARG A 111 14.07 -1.19 -2.29
CA ARG A 111 12.88 -0.83 -1.53
C ARG A 111 12.45 0.60 -1.78
N SER A 112 13.41 1.51 -1.74
CA SER A 112 13.12 2.93 -1.96
C SER A 112 14.27 3.61 -2.71
N TYR A 113 13.94 4.67 -3.42
CA TYR A 113 14.89 5.55 -4.07
C TYR A 113 14.38 6.98 -3.95
N TRP A 114 15.30 7.90 -3.68
CA TRP A 114 15.06 9.32 -3.56
C TRP A 114 16.18 10.08 -4.26
N LEU A 115 15.83 11.07 -5.06
CA LEU A 115 16.77 11.98 -5.71
C LEU A 115 16.60 13.38 -5.15
N ASN A 116 17.66 13.91 -4.55
CA ASN A 116 17.74 15.30 -4.15
C ASN A 116 18.67 16.06 -5.10
N GLY A 117 18.32 17.30 -5.44
CA GLY A 117 19.10 18.14 -6.33
C GLY A 117 18.34 19.38 -6.74
N VAL A 118 18.87 20.09 -7.74
CA VAL A 118 18.20 21.22 -8.37
C VAL A 118 17.43 20.69 -9.59
N PHE A 119 16.12 20.94 -9.61
CA PHE A 119 15.23 20.56 -10.69
C PHE A 119 14.76 21.82 -11.39
N ASN A 120 14.83 21.81 -12.72
CA ASN A 120 14.46 22.97 -13.50
C ASN A 120 12.97 23.01 -13.78
N GLU A 121 12.45 24.22 -13.98
CA GLU A 121 11.16 24.38 -14.62
C GLU A 121 11.21 23.82 -16.04
N SER A 122 10.14 23.15 -16.43
CA SER A 122 9.99 22.62 -17.77
C SER A 122 8.50 22.61 -18.16
N ASN A 123 8.25 22.62 -19.46
CA ASN A 123 6.90 22.59 -20.03
C ASN A 123 6.42 21.17 -20.32
N LEU A 124 6.97 20.14 -19.65
CA LEU A 124 6.50 18.77 -19.82
C LEU A 124 5.03 18.66 -19.41
N SER A 125 4.23 18.08 -20.29
CA SER A 125 2.82 17.83 -20.01
C SER A 125 2.66 16.62 -19.08
N LEU A 126 1.47 16.45 -18.48
CA LEU A 126 1.14 15.21 -17.78
C LEU A 126 1.38 13.96 -18.65
N HIS A 127 1.08 14.05 -19.95
CA HIS A 127 1.32 12.94 -20.89
C HIS A 127 2.82 12.57 -20.96
N ASP A 128 3.71 13.55 -20.98
CA ASP A 128 5.15 13.32 -21.02
C ASP A 128 5.65 12.68 -19.72
N HIS A 129 5.16 13.16 -18.57
CA HIS A 129 5.46 12.56 -17.26
C HIS A 129 5.00 11.10 -17.18
N LEU A 130 3.81 10.77 -17.69
CA LEU A 130 3.32 9.39 -17.74
C LEU A 130 4.16 8.51 -18.71
N ALA A 131 4.61 9.06 -19.83
CA ALA A 131 5.50 8.35 -20.74
C ALA A 131 6.87 8.05 -20.11
N ILE A 132 7.40 8.99 -19.30
CA ILE A 132 8.63 8.78 -18.51
C ILE A 132 8.41 7.68 -17.47
N ALA A 133 7.32 7.75 -16.70
CA ALA A 133 6.97 6.74 -15.72
C ALA A 133 6.83 5.35 -16.35
N TYR A 134 6.17 5.25 -17.52
CA TYR A 134 6.07 3.99 -18.26
C TYR A 134 7.45 3.42 -18.63
N ARG A 135 8.35 4.23 -19.21
CA ARG A 135 9.70 3.79 -19.56
C ARG A 135 10.49 3.31 -18.35
N PHE A 136 10.42 4.06 -17.25
CA PHE A 136 11.02 3.67 -15.98
C PHE A 136 10.51 2.29 -15.53
N LEU A 137 9.19 2.08 -15.52
CA LEU A 137 8.60 0.82 -15.06
C LEU A 137 9.00 -0.36 -15.95
N LYS A 138 9.12 -0.18 -17.28
CA LYS A 138 9.62 -1.22 -18.19
C LYS A 138 11.10 -1.54 -17.95
N ALA A 139 11.92 -0.52 -17.70
CA ALA A 139 13.33 -0.72 -17.37
C ALA A 139 13.47 -1.41 -16.00
N PHE A 140 12.68 -1.00 -15.00
CA PHE A 140 12.70 -1.58 -13.67
C PHE A 140 12.17 -3.01 -13.65
N GLN A 141 11.15 -3.32 -14.45
CA GLN A 141 10.69 -4.69 -14.72
C GLN A 141 11.85 -5.57 -15.20
N LYS A 142 12.61 -5.10 -16.19
CA LYS A 142 13.76 -5.84 -16.73
C LYS A 142 14.88 -5.99 -15.70
N PHE A 143 15.14 -4.94 -14.93
CA PHE A 143 16.18 -4.92 -13.90
C PHE A 143 15.90 -5.90 -12.75
N THR A 144 14.64 -5.96 -12.31
CA THR A 144 14.21 -6.81 -11.18
C THR A 144 13.70 -8.19 -11.60
N ASN A 145 13.41 -8.38 -12.89
CA ASN A 145 12.70 -9.54 -13.43
C ASN A 145 11.33 -9.79 -12.74
N ASN A 146 10.64 -8.74 -12.30
CA ASN A 146 9.36 -8.85 -11.59
C ASN A 146 8.18 -8.37 -12.47
N SER A 147 7.26 -9.29 -12.78
CA SER A 147 6.05 -9.06 -13.58
C SER A 147 5.10 -8.01 -12.99
N TYR A 148 5.15 -7.76 -11.67
CA TYR A 148 4.39 -6.72 -10.98
C TYR A 148 4.52 -5.34 -11.67
N TYR A 149 5.73 -4.98 -12.11
CA TYR A 149 5.98 -3.70 -12.79
C TYR A 149 5.47 -3.69 -14.24
N GLY A 150 5.33 -4.84 -14.88
CA GLY A 150 4.66 -4.96 -16.17
C GLY A 150 3.20 -4.54 -16.05
N ARG A 151 2.50 -5.04 -15.03
CA ARG A 151 1.12 -4.65 -14.77
C ARG A 151 0.98 -3.18 -14.40
N PHE A 152 1.90 -2.66 -13.58
CA PHE A 152 1.92 -1.23 -13.26
C PHE A 152 2.10 -0.39 -14.54
N ALA A 153 3.06 -0.75 -15.41
CA ALA A 153 3.30 -0.06 -16.67
C ALA A 153 2.06 -0.06 -17.60
N GLU A 154 1.35 -1.19 -17.70
CA GLU A 154 0.10 -1.29 -18.47
C GLU A 154 -0.97 -0.32 -17.96
N MET A 155 -1.14 -0.20 -16.64
CA MET A 155 -2.12 0.72 -16.08
C MET A 155 -1.75 2.18 -16.31
N VAL A 156 -0.46 2.53 -16.25
CA VAL A 156 0.02 3.87 -16.61
C VAL A 156 -0.28 4.18 -18.07
N MET A 157 -0.02 3.25 -18.99
CA MET A 157 -0.35 3.40 -20.41
C MET A 157 -1.85 3.59 -20.63
N LYS A 158 -2.68 2.79 -19.96
CA LYS A 158 -4.14 2.90 -20.03
C LYS A 158 -4.62 4.25 -19.49
N ALA A 159 -4.04 4.74 -18.40
CA ALA A 159 -4.38 6.04 -17.83
C ALA A 159 -4.05 7.18 -18.80
N MET A 160 -2.90 7.08 -19.47
CA MET A 160 -2.47 8.00 -20.50
C MET A 160 -3.42 7.99 -21.71
N SER A 161 -3.79 6.82 -22.24
CA SER A 161 -4.69 6.70 -23.39
C SER A 161 -6.12 7.16 -23.07
N GLU A 162 -6.62 6.84 -21.88
CA GLU A 162 -7.98 7.21 -21.45
C GLU A 162 -8.06 8.60 -20.82
N LYS A 163 -6.91 9.27 -20.62
CA LYS A 163 -6.78 10.56 -19.93
C LYS A 163 -7.45 10.55 -18.55
N LYS A 164 -7.23 9.48 -17.78
CA LYS A 164 -7.80 9.29 -16.43
C LYS A 164 -6.73 9.32 -15.36
N LEU A 165 -7.02 10.04 -14.29
CA LEU A 165 -6.15 10.09 -13.11
C LEU A 165 -6.40 8.94 -12.12
N LEU A 166 -7.57 8.31 -12.19
CA LEU A 166 -7.92 7.17 -11.36
C LEU A 166 -8.38 6.01 -12.24
N LEU A 167 -7.67 4.89 -12.16
CA LEU A 167 -8.08 3.62 -12.73
C LEU A 167 -8.27 2.59 -11.62
N THR A 168 -9.26 1.73 -11.80
CA THR A 168 -9.51 0.62 -10.89
C THR A 168 -9.95 -0.57 -11.72
N ASP A 169 -9.36 -1.71 -11.45
CA ASP A 169 -9.84 -3.01 -11.91
C ASP A 169 -10.11 -3.93 -10.71
N ASN A 170 -10.24 -5.23 -10.95
CA ASN A 170 -10.53 -6.22 -9.92
C ASN A 170 -9.40 -6.29 -8.86
N ASN A 171 -8.16 -6.16 -9.29
CA ASN A 171 -6.96 -6.48 -8.51
C ASN A 171 -6.09 -5.27 -8.21
N PHE A 172 -6.31 -4.13 -8.86
CA PHE A 172 -5.42 -2.97 -8.76
C PHE A 172 -6.16 -1.63 -8.79
N ILE A 173 -5.55 -0.65 -8.15
CA ILE A 173 -5.91 0.77 -8.21
C ILE A 173 -4.66 1.53 -8.65
N LEU A 174 -4.82 2.39 -9.65
CA LEU A 174 -3.83 3.38 -10.03
C LEU A 174 -4.41 4.77 -9.74
N ASN A 175 -3.73 5.56 -8.94
CA ASN A 175 -4.08 6.95 -8.66
C ASN A 175 -2.92 7.87 -9.04
N ILE A 176 -3.21 8.88 -9.85
CA ILE A 176 -2.25 9.85 -10.37
C ILE A 176 -2.64 11.22 -9.83
N SER A 177 -1.70 11.90 -9.18
CA SER A 177 -1.81 13.31 -8.84
C SER A 177 -0.78 14.11 -9.63
N HIS A 178 -1.21 15.26 -10.15
CA HIS A 178 -0.37 16.16 -10.93
C HIS A 178 -0.50 17.57 -10.36
N ASN A 179 0.63 18.14 -9.95
CA ASN A 179 0.74 19.50 -9.46
C ASN A 179 1.88 20.22 -10.20
N PRO A 180 1.57 21.03 -11.22
CA PRO A 180 2.58 21.71 -12.02
C PRO A 180 3.47 22.66 -11.22
N ASN A 181 3.00 23.12 -10.05
CA ASN A 181 3.74 24.03 -9.16
C ASN A 181 4.73 23.30 -8.23
N ASN A 182 4.74 21.96 -8.22
CA ASN A 182 5.73 21.19 -7.49
C ASN A 182 6.84 20.75 -8.46
N HIS A 183 8.04 21.31 -8.33
CA HIS A 183 9.15 21.00 -9.22
C HIS A 183 9.79 19.63 -8.94
N VAL A 184 9.75 19.15 -7.69
CA VAL A 184 10.40 17.89 -7.30
C VAL A 184 9.49 16.69 -7.58
N GLU A 185 8.20 16.83 -7.28
CA GLU A 185 7.21 15.75 -7.38
C GLU A 185 5.97 16.25 -8.11
N ASN A 186 6.23 16.67 -9.35
CA ASN A 186 5.23 17.25 -10.22
C ASN A 186 4.10 16.26 -10.51
N THR A 187 4.47 15.01 -10.81
CA THR A 187 3.52 13.90 -10.99
C THR A 187 3.85 12.77 -10.04
N ILE A 188 2.86 12.37 -9.22
CA ILE A 188 2.96 11.23 -8.30
C ILE A 188 1.95 10.17 -8.73
N ILE A 189 2.41 8.92 -8.80
CA ILE A 189 1.63 7.77 -9.23
C ILE A 189 1.66 6.74 -8.11
N HIS A 190 0.50 6.43 -7.56
CA HIS A 190 0.30 5.37 -6.58
C HIS A 190 -0.34 4.16 -7.24
N PHE A 191 0.27 3.00 -7.08
CA PHE A 191 -0.20 1.72 -7.58
C PHE A 191 -0.41 0.75 -6.43
N CYS A 192 -1.65 0.33 -6.24
CA CYS A 192 -2.06 -0.43 -5.08
C CYS A 192 -2.76 -1.72 -5.50
N LEU A 193 -2.47 -2.81 -4.79
CA LEU A 193 -3.22 -4.04 -4.94
C LEU A 193 -4.57 -3.96 -4.23
N LYS A 194 -5.54 -4.71 -4.76
CA LYS A 194 -6.84 -4.96 -4.17
C LYS A 194 -6.99 -6.45 -3.90
N MET A 195 -7.68 -6.76 -2.81
CA MET A 195 -8.14 -8.09 -2.50
C MET A 195 -9.55 -8.01 -1.95
N TRP A 196 -10.46 -8.81 -2.50
CA TRP A 196 -11.90 -8.78 -2.17
C TRP A 196 -12.53 -7.40 -2.28
N GLY A 197 -12.09 -6.61 -3.28
CA GLY A 197 -12.55 -5.23 -3.46
C GLY A 197 -11.90 -4.21 -2.50
N THR A 198 -11.16 -4.65 -1.48
CA THR A 198 -10.50 -3.80 -0.49
C THR A 198 -9.06 -3.50 -0.92
N LYS A 199 -8.65 -2.25 -0.72
CA LYS A 199 -7.28 -1.80 -0.94
C LYS A 199 -6.34 -2.44 0.09
N LEU A 200 -5.23 -3.05 -0.34
CA LEU A 200 -4.19 -3.48 0.59
C LEU A 200 -3.50 -2.26 1.24
N PRO A 201 -2.95 -2.37 2.46
CA PRO A 201 -2.36 -1.24 3.21
C PRO A 201 -1.00 -0.79 2.66
N ILE A 202 -0.72 -1.07 1.38
CA ILE A 202 0.56 -0.91 0.71
C ILE A 202 0.33 -0.40 -0.71
N ALA A 203 1.08 0.62 -1.12
CA ALA A 203 1.06 1.11 -2.49
C ALA A 203 2.48 1.40 -2.95
N THR A 204 2.82 0.90 -4.13
CA THR A 204 4.04 1.31 -4.82
C THR A 204 3.84 2.74 -5.28
N THR A 205 4.81 3.61 -5.00
CA THR A 205 4.75 5.03 -5.35
C THR A 205 5.90 5.39 -6.26
N LEU A 206 5.61 6.14 -7.32
CA LEU A 206 6.58 6.69 -8.26
C LEU A 206 6.33 8.20 -8.37
N ALA A 207 7.39 9.01 -8.31
CA ALA A 207 7.30 10.45 -8.57
C ALA A 207 8.24 10.88 -9.70
N VAL A 208 7.76 11.83 -10.49
CA VAL A 208 8.50 12.47 -11.59
C VAL A 208 8.53 13.98 -11.35
N SER A 209 9.71 14.59 -11.42
CA SER A 209 9.94 16.04 -11.33
C SER A 209 9.41 16.78 -12.55
N SER A 210 9.35 18.11 -12.46
CA SER A 210 8.92 18.98 -13.56
C SER A 210 9.79 18.85 -14.79
N ASP A 211 11.10 18.58 -14.64
CA ASP A 211 12.04 18.37 -15.74
C ASP A 211 12.14 16.91 -16.22
N GLY A 212 11.29 16.02 -15.70
CA GLY A 212 11.16 14.67 -16.23
C GLY A 212 12.13 13.65 -15.64
N LEU A 213 12.75 13.95 -14.49
CA LEU A 213 13.54 12.99 -13.74
C LEU A 213 12.64 12.19 -12.80
N VAL A 214 12.91 10.89 -12.66
CA VAL A 214 12.30 10.10 -11.59
C VAL A 214 12.99 10.49 -10.28
N THR A 215 12.21 11.03 -9.35
CA THR A 215 12.72 11.56 -8.07
C THR A 215 12.40 10.69 -6.87
N ARG A 216 11.37 9.84 -6.97
CA ARG A 216 10.99 8.93 -5.89
C ARG A 216 10.52 7.60 -6.43
N LEU A 217 10.99 6.52 -5.82
CA LEU A 217 10.35 5.19 -5.85
C LEU A 217 10.16 4.73 -4.41
N PHE A 218 8.98 4.21 -4.10
CA PHE A 218 8.74 3.40 -2.92
C PHE A 218 8.11 2.09 -3.38
N ASP A 219 8.90 1.03 -3.41
CA ASP A 219 8.48 -0.27 -3.95
C ASP A 219 7.85 -1.15 -2.88
N THR A 220 6.61 -1.59 -3.09
CA THR A 220 5.94 -2.51 -2.18
C THR A 220 5.81 -3.92 -2.75
N SER A 221 6.59 -4.28 -3.77
CA SER A 221 6.53 -5.61 -4.40
C SER A 221 6.96 -6.75 -3.48
N MET A 222 7.73 -6.47 -2.44
CA MET A 222 8.16 -7.46 -1.44
C MET A 222 7.07 -7.90 -0.47
N PHE A 223 6.00 -7.11 -0.34
CA PHE A 223 4.88 -7.50 0.52
C PHE A 223 4.03 -8.53 -0.20
N TYR A 224 3.58 -9.53 0.56
CA TYR A 224 2.78 -10.62 0.02
C TYR A 224 1.63 -10.94 0.96
N VAL A 225 0.53 -11.44 0.40
CA VAL A 225 -0.59 -11.93 1.20
C VAL A 225 -0.25 -13.34 1.65
N ALA A 226 0.02 -13.50 2.95
CA ALA A 226 0.44 -14.77 3.52
C ALA A 226 -0.70 -15.80 3.60
N THR A 227 -1.94 -15.32 3.69
CA THR A 227 -3.13 -16.16 3.66
C THR A 227 -4.35 -15.34 3.24
N THR A 228 -5.30 -16.00 2.61
CA THR A 228 -6.64 -15.46 2.30
C THR A 228 -7.73 -16.20 3.09
N LYS A 229 -7.33 -17.09 4.01
CA LYS A 229 -8.27 -17.85 4.84
C LYS A 229 -8.94 -16.92 5.85
N ILE A 230 -10.25 -17.09 6.03
CA ILE A 230 -11.03 -16.47 7.10
C ILE A 230 -11.66 -17.61 7.89
N SER A 231 -11.20 -17.82 9.12
CA SER A 231 -11.73 -18.86 10.03
C SER A 231 -12.68 -18.27 11.05
N ILE A 232 -12.59 -16.97 11.32
CA ILE A 232 -13.40 -16.24 12.29
C ILE A 232 -14.45 -15.43 11.55
N SER A 233 -15.72 -15.62 11.89
CA SER A 233 -16.81 -14.80 11.36
C SER A 233 -16.82 -13.40 11.97
N LYS A 234 -17.54 -12.47 11.35
CA LYS A 234 -17.74 -11.12 11.90
C LYS A 234 -18.31 -11.15 13.31
N ASP A 235 -19.32 -11.98 13.54
CA ASP A 235 -20.01 -12.07 14.84
C ASP A 235 -19.12 -12.71 15.90
N GLN A 236 -18.34 -13.73 15.52
CA GLN A 236 -17.33 -14.31 16.41
C GLN A 236 -16.28 -13.26 16.80
N ALA A 237 -15.78 -12.48 15.84
CA ALA A 237 -14.82 -11.40 16.12
C ALA A 237 -15.40 -10.35 17.09
N ILE A 238 -16.67 -9.96 16.91
CA ILE A 238 -17.36 -9.05 17.85
C ILE A 238 -17.46 -9.67 19.24
N GLN A 239 -17.90 -10.94 19.35
CA GLN A 239 -18.01 -11.63 20.63
C GLN A 239 -16.65 -11.76 21.35
N MET A 240 -15.58 -12.01 20.61
CA MET A 240 -14.22 -12.09 21.16
C MET A 240 -13.69 -10.74 21.64
N ALA A 241 -14.09 -9.65 20.96
CA ALA A 241 -13.61 -8.30 21.25
C ALA A 241 -14.41 -7.58 22.35
N LEU A 242 -15.71 -7.91 22.50
CA LEU A 242 -16.64 -7.24 23.40
C LEU A 242 -16.15 -7.16 24.87
N PRO A 243 -15.61 -8.22 25.49
CA PRO A 243 -15.17 -8.17 26.89
C PRO A 243 -14.14 -7.07 27.16
N TYR A 244 -13.22 -6.81 26.23
CA TYR A 244 -12.19 -5.77 26.40
C TYR A 244 -12.80 -4.35 26.39
N ALA A 245 -13.78 -4.12 25.51
CA ALA A 245 -14.45 -2.83 25.43
C ALA A 245 -15.42 -2.60 26.59
N GLU A 246 -16.09 -3.64 27.09
CA GLU A 246 -16.94 -3.57 28.27
C GLU A 246 -16.13 -3.31 29.55
N GLU A 247 -14.98 -3.97 29.70
CA GLU A 247 -14.06 -3.75 30.81
C GLU A 247 -13.60 -2.30 30.86
N TYR A 248 -13.07 -1.78 29.74
CA TYR A 248 -12.64 -0.39 29.64
C TYR A 248 -13.80 0.57 29.90
N GLY A 249 -14.97 0.32 29.30
CA GLY A 249 -16.17 1.15 29.47
C GLY A 249 -16.60 1.20 30.94
N ARG A 250 -16.62 0.06 31.64
CA ARG A 250 -16.94 -0.02 33.07
C ARG A 250 -15.97 0.80 33.92
N GLU A 251 -14.66 0.66 33.70
CA GLU A 251 -13.62 1.38 34.44
C GLU A 251 -13.71 2.90 34.24
N HIS A 252 -14.13 3.32 33.06
CA HIS A 252 -14.19 4.73 32.69
C HIS A 252 -15.60 5.30 32.81
N GLY A 253 -16.60 4.51 33.20
CA GLY A 253 -18.00 4.93 33.32
C GLY A 253 -18.62 5.31 31.97
N GLN A 254 -18.19 4.67 30.88
CA GLN A 254 -18.64 4.84 29.50
C GLN A 254 -19.46 3.62 29.06
N LYS A 255 -20.51 3.82 28.26
CA LYS A 255 -21.38 2.76 27.73
C LYS A 255 -21.20 2.62 26.24
N ILE A 256 -21.11 1.39 25.73
CA ILE A 256 -21.02 1.13 24.29
C ILE A 256 -22.38 1.47 23.65
N VAL A 257 -22.36 2.31 22.62
CA VAL A 257 -23.57 2.72 21.86
C VAL A 257 -23.55 2.23 20.41
N SER A 258 -22.39 1.84 19.91
CA SER A 258 -22.25 1.32 18.55
C SER A 258 -21.11 0.31 18.48
N ILE A 259 -21.30 -0.72 17.67
CA ILE A 259 -20.30 -1.73 17.37
C ILE A 259 -20.18 -1.82 15.85
N ASN A 260 -18.97 -1.71 15.33
CA ASN A 260 -18.68 -1.93 13.93
C ASN A 260 -17.52 -2.92 13.78
N ALA A 261 -17.62 -3.84 12.84
CA ALA A 261 -16.54 -4.78 12.54
C ALA A 261 -16.29 -4.81 11.03
N THR A 262 -15.05 -4.56 10.65
CA THR A 262 -14.62 -4.44 9.26
C THR A 262 -13.51 -5.43 8.99
N LEU A 263 -13.67 -6.21 7.92
CA LEU A 263 -12.61 -7.07 7.41
C LEU A 263 -11.67 -6.25 6.53
N ARG A 264 -10.39 -6.28 6.84
CA ARG A 264 -9.34 -5.62 6.04
C ARG A 264 -8.07 -6.46 6.05
N PHE A 265 -7.06 -6.00 5.32
CA PHE A 265 -5.73 -6.58 5.37
C PHE A 265 -4.79 -5.67 6.14
N GLU A 266 -3.95 -6.27 6.98
CA GLU A 266 -2.93 -5.57 7.75
C GLU A 266 -1.57 -6.23 7.62
N ARG A 267 -0.54 -5.41 7.74
CA ARG A 267 0.85 -5.88 7.81
C ARG A 267 1.12 -6.40 9.21
N ASP A 268 1.84 -7.51 9.29
CA ASP A 268 2.46 -7.94 10.54
C ASP A 268 3.71 -7.10 10.82
N MET A 269 3.52 -5.84 11.21
CA MET A 269 4.63 -4.87 11.36
C MET A 269 5.72 -5.34 12.31
N GLY A 270 5.38 -6.17 13.31
CA GLY A 270 6.31 -6.74 14.27
C GLY A 270 6.95 -8.06 13.83
N GLY A 271 6.55 -8.61 12.67
CA GLY A 271 6.96 -9.94 12.23
C GLY A 271 6.64 -11.04 13.24
N VAL A 272 5.59 -10.88 14.06
CA VAL A 272 5.24 -11.78 15.17
C VAL A 272 4.89 -13.17 14.64
N ARG A 273 4.32 -13.24 13.44
CA ARG A 273 3.95 -14.47 12.72
C ARG A 273 5.04 -14.93 11.75
N GLY A 274 6.23 -14.31 11.82
CA GLY A 274 7.45 -14.79 11.18
C GLY A 274 8.00 -13.92 10.07
N ASP A 275 7.26 -12.95 9.50
CA ASP A 275 7.78 -12.08 8.44
C ASP A 275 7.06 -10.71 8.46
N CYS A 276 7.82 -9.61 8.45
CA CYS A 276 7.26 -8.25 8.50
C CYS A 276 6.68 -7.75 7.17
N PHE A 277 6.91 -8.48 6.07
CA PHE A 277 6.33 -8.22 4.76
C PHE A 277 5.04 -9.02 4.51
N ALA A 278 4.72 -9.95 5.40
CA ALA A 278 3.48 -10.70 5.35
C ALA A 278 2.27 -9.80 5.66
N VAL A 279 1.25 -9.92 4.83
CA VAL A 279 -0.04 -9.26 4.96
C VAL A 279 -1.12 -10.31 5.24
N TYR A 280 -1.90 -10.09 6.28
CA TYR A 280 -2.93 -11.02 6.77
C TYR A 280 -4.30 -10.35 6.82
N PRO A 281 -5.40 -11.12 6.65
CA PRO A 281 -6.74 -10.62 6.87
C PRO A 281 -6.97 -10.43 8.38
N VAL A 282 -7.58 -9.30 8.76
CA VAL A 282 -7.95 -8.97 10.13
C VAL A 282 -9.39 -8.50 10.21
N TRP A 283 -10.05 -8.86 11.31
CA TRP A 283 -11.22 -8.15 11.78
C TRP A 283 -10.77 -6.98 12.64
N GLN A 284 -11.09 -5.76 12.22
CA GLN A 284 -10.98 -4.60 13.08
C GLN A 284 -12.35 -4.29 13.66
N VAL A 285 -12.52 -4.50 14.96
CA VAL A 285 -13.75 -4.26 15.70
C VAL A 285 -13.63 -2.97 16.49
N TRP A 286 -14.58 -2.07 16.29
CA TRP A 286 -14.69 -0.77 16.95
C TRP A 286 -15.93 -0.74 17.83
N PHE A 287 -15.75 -0.27 19.06
CA PHE A 287 -16.81 -0.03 20.03
C PHE A 287 -16.82 1.46 20.35
N THR A 288 -17.86 2.17 19.92
CA THR A 288 -18.01 3.60 20.21
C THR A 288 -18.76 3.77 21.52
N TYR A 289 -18.28 4.67 22.37
CA TYR A 289 -18.90 4.98 23.65
C TYR A 289 -19.91 6.15 23.56
N ASP A 290 -20.81 6.21 24.54
CA ASP A 290 -21.85 7.24 24.69
C ASP A 290 -21.31 8.65 24.93
N LYS A 291 -20.07 8.77 25.39
CA LYS A 291 -19.40 10.04 25.69
C LYS A 291 -17.89 9.90 25.55
N ILE A 292 -17.22 11.03 25.41
CA ILE A 292 -15.75 11.12 25.43
C ILE A 292 -15.29 11.30 26.87
N LYS A 293 -14.27 10.56 27.29
CA LYS A 293 -13.59 10.73 28.59
C LYS A 293 -12.10 10.59 28.42
N ASN A 294 -11.33 11.54 28.95
CA ASN A 294 -9.87 11.61 28.75
C ASN A 294 -9.50 11.52 27.26
N ASP A 295 -10.22 12.26 26.42
CA ASP A 295 -10.12 12.26 24.96
C ASP A 295 -10.43 10.93 24.26
N ILE A 296 -10.85 9.89 24.98
CA ILE A 296 -11.20 8.57 24.44
C ILE A 296 -12.70 8.50 24.13
N PHE A 297 -13.03 8.21 22.86
CA PHE A 297 -14.40 8.07 22.37
C PHE A 297 -14.77 6.65 21.94
N ALA A 298 -13.78 5.78 21.77
CA ALA A 298 -14.00 4.39 21.35
C ALA A 298 -12.94 3.45 21.91
N TYR A 299 -13.15 2.16 21.72
CA TYR A 299 -12.18 1.10 21.93
C TYR A 299 -12.08 0.27 20.66
N SER A 300 -10.88 -0.10 20.23
CA SER A 300 -10.69 -0.97 19.08
C SER A 300 -9.97 -2.25 19.45
N VAL A 301 -10.32 -3.33 18.76
CA VAL A 301 -9.67 -4.63 18.86
C VAL A 301 -9.43 -5.14 17.45
N THR A 302 -8.20 -5.52 17.16
CA THR A 302 -7.78 -6.11 15.89
C THR A 302 -7.51 -7.59 16.11
N ILE A 303 -8.18 -8.43 15.32
CA ILE A 303 -8.13 -9.89 15.45
C ILE A 303 -7.68 -10.48 14.12
N TRP A 304 -6.69 -11.37 14.13
CA TRP A 304 -6.32 -12.14 12.95
C TRP A 304 -7.50 -12.99 12.48
N ALA A 305 -8.00 -12.75 11.27
CA ALA A 305 -9.24 -13.37 10.81
C ALA A 305 -9.09 -14.88 10.51
N ASP A 306 -7.87 -15.35 10.34
CA ASP A 306 -7.53 -16.73 10.03
C ASP A 306 -7.29 -17.60 11.28
N THR A 307 -6.81 -17.02 12.39
CA THR A 307 -6.50 -17.75 13.64
C THR A 307 -7.39 -17.37 14.81
N GLY A 308 -7.96 -16.16 14.83
CA GLY A 308 -8.69 -15.60 15.97
C GLY A 308 -7.81 -15.03 17.08
N GLU A 309 -6.49 -15.00 16.90
CA GLU A 309 -5.60 -14.36 17.87
C GLU A 309 -5.77 -12.84 17.87
N ILE A 310 -5.76 -12.23 19.06
CA ILE A 310 -5.83 -10.78 19.23
C ILE A 310 -4.46 -10.18 18.87
N TYR A 311 -4.42 -9.41 17.80
CA TYR A 311 -3.19 -8.74 17.34
C TYR A 311 -2.90 -7.46 18.12
N ASP A 312 -3.93 -6.62 18.28
CA ASP A 312 -3.82 -5.33 18.93
C ASP A 312 -5.16 -4.95 19.56
N LYS A 313 -5.13 -4.16 20.63
CA LYS A 313 -6.32 -3.61 21.27
C LYS A 313 -5.97 -2.36 22.06
N GLY A 314 -6.90 -1.41 22.09
CA GLY A 314 -6.73 -0.25 22.94
C GLY A 314 -7.77 0.84 22.75
N PRO A 315 -7.81 1.79 23.70
CA PRO A 315 -8.67 2.96 23.61
C PRO A 315 -8.30 3.80 22.40
N GLN A 316 -9.31 4.44 21.81
CA GLN A 316 -9.21 5.28 20.63
C GLN A 316 -9.69 6.67 20.99
N GLY A 317 -8.79 7.63 20.83
CA GLY A 317 -9.05 9.01 21.19
C GLY A 317 -8.83 9.96 20.04
N ALA A 318 -9.26 11.20 20.24
CA ALA A 318 -9.02 12.28 19.31
C ALA A 318 -8.05 13.27 19.95
N TYR A 319 -6.93 13.55 19.28
CA TYR A 319 -5.96 14.55 19.73
C TYR A 319 -6.49 15.95 19.33
N PHE A 320 -7.56 16.38 19.97
CA PHE A 320 -8.02 17.77 19.87
C PHE A 320 -7.76 18.46 21.21
N PRO A 321 -7.28 19.71 21.24
CA PRO A 321 -7.29 20.51 22.46
C PRO A 321 -8.75 20.81 22.81
N ILE A 322 -9.39 19.93 23.57
CA ILE A 322 -10.74 20.14 24.08
C ILE A 322 -10.58 20.92 25.39
N SER A 323 -11.02 22.18 25.41
CA SER A 323 -11.26 22.89 26.66
C SER A 323 -12.29 22.10 27.46
N GLU A 324 -12.02 21.80 28.73
CA GLU A 324 -12.75 20.90 29.63
C GLU A 324 -14.27 21.13 29.77
N ASP A 325 -14.85 22.15 29.15
CA ASP A 325 -16.15 22.70 29.54
C ASP A 325 -17.26 22.65 28.47
N THR A 326 -17.21 21.71 27.52
CA THR A 326 -18.37 21.52 26.61
C THR A 326 -18.84 20.07 26.55
N SER A 327 -20.01 19.84 27.14
CA SER A 327 -20.86 18.66 26.95
C SER A 327 -21.40 18.62 25.51
N ASN A 328 -20.52 18.41 24.52
CA ASN A 328 -20.87 18.60 23.11
C ASN A 328 -21.29 17.26 22.46
N THR A 329 -22.50 16.81 22.78
CA THR A 329 -23.18 15.67 22.14
C THR A 329 -23.18 15.77 20.61
N ASN A 330 -23.22 16.99 20.07
CA ASN A 330 -23.17 17.25 18.62
C ASN A 330 -21.83 16.89 17.97
N MET A 331 -20.71 16.98 18.70
CA MET A 331 -19.39 16.59 18.19
C MET A 331 -19.26 15.08 18.14
N LEU A 332 -19.76 14.37 19.16
CA LEU A 332 -19.80 12.90 19.18
C LEU A 332 -20.62 12.36 17.98
N TRP A 333 -21.79 12.95 17.71
CA TRP A 333 -22.60 12.60 16.54
C TRP A 333 -21.89 12.89 15.21
N SER A 334 -21.09 13.95 15.13
CA SER A 334 -20.31 14.28 13.94
C SER A 334 -19.17 13.27 13.70
N ILE A 335 -18.49 12.82 14.76
CA ILE A 335 -17.45 11.78 14.69
C ILE A 335 -18.09 10.42 14.33
N ILE A 336 -19.20 10.06 14.96
CA ILE A 336 -19.96 8.83 14.66
C ILE A 336 -20.43 8.84 13.20
N ALA A 337 -20.99 9.96 12.73
CA ALA A 337 -21.43 10.13 11.35
C ALA A 337 -20.25 10.01 10.38
N PHE A 338 -19.09 10.60 10.69
CA PHE A 338 -17.89 10.49 9.86
C PHE A 338 -17.39 9.04 9.75
N ILE A 339 -17.30 8.32 10.86
CA ILE A 339 -16.88 6.91 10.90
C ILE A 339 -17.87 6.02 10.12
N MET A 340 -19.18 6.21 10.31
CA MET A 340 -20.19 5.45 9.57
C MET A 340 -20.19 5.77 8.07
N VAL A 341 -20.07 7.05 7.70
CA VAL A 341 -20.02 7.49 6.29
C VAL A 341 -18.76 6.97 5.61
N ALA A 342 -17.58 7.06 6.23
CA ALA A 342 -16.33 6.52 5.68
C ALA A 342 -16.38 4.99 5.49
N SER A 343 -17.08 4.27 6.39
CA SER A 343 -17.22 2.81 6.33
C SER A 343 -18.25 2.33 5.30
N ILE A 344 -19.33 3.10 5.05
CA ILE A 344 -20.46 2.70 4.18
C ILE A 344 -20.34 3.25 2.75
N THR A 345 -19.80 4.45 2.56
CA THR A 345 -19.79 5.09 1.22
C THR A 345 -18.76 4.46 0.28
N ILE A 346 -17.64 3.94 0.77
CA ILE A 346 -16.62 3.33 -0.09
C ILE A 346 -17.15 2.03 -0.74
N PRO A 347 -17.78 1.08 -0.02
CA PRO A 347 -18.38 -0.10 -0.64
C PRO A 347 -19.63 0.20 -1.49
N ALA A 348 -20.53 1.08 -1.02
CA ALA A 348 -21.80 1.33 -1.68
C ALA A 348 -21.65 2.09 -3.01
N THR A 349 -20.72 3.04 -3.11
CA THR A 349 -20.45 3.78 -4.36
C THR A 349 -19.81 2.87 -5.42
N ILE A 350 -19.06 1.85 -4.98
CA ILE A 350 -18.44 0.84 -5.85
C ILE A 350 -19.50 -0.18 -6.33
N MET A 351 -20.38 -0.65 -5.45
CA MET A 351 -21.46 -1.58 -5.82
C MET A 351 -22.51 -0.92 -6.72
N TYR A 352 -22.92 0.33 -6.44
CA TYR A 352 -23.91 1.05 -7.24
C TYR A 352 -23.42 1.32 -8.68
N ARG A 353 -22.12 1.59 -8.88
CA ARG A 353 -21.54 1.76 -10.23
C ARG A 353 -21.36 0.45 -11.00
N SER A 354 -21.23 -0.69 -10.32
CA SER A 354 -21.19 -2.00 -10.99
C SER A 354 -22.56 -2.44 -11.54
N LYS A 355 -23.65 -2.02 -10.88
CA LYS A 355 -25.02 -2.38 -11.25
C LYS A 355 -25.58 -1.56 -12.42
N ASN A 356 -25.07 -0.35 -12.64
CA ASN A 356 -25.50 0.55 -13.74
C ASN A 356 -24.63 0.47 -15.00
N ARG A 357 -23.83 -0.61 -15.17
CA ARG A 357 -23.06 -0.90 -16.39
C ARG A 357 -23.52 -2.20 -17.10
N GLY A 358 -24.75 -2.63 -16.84
CA GLY A 358 -25.46 -3.62 -17.64
C GLY A 358 -26.04 -2.99 -18.90
#